data_AF-A0A0C3E8D0-F1
#
_entry.id   AF-A0A0C3E8D0-F1
#
_cell.length_a   1.000
_cell.length_b   1.000
_cell.length_c   1.000
_cell.angle_alpha   90.00
_cell.angle_beta   90.00
_cell.angle_gamma   90.00
#
_symmetry.space_group_name_H-M   'P 1'
#
loop_
_entity.id
_entity.type
_entity.pdbx_description
1 polymer ?
#
loop_
_entity_poly.entity_id
_entity_poly.type
_entity_poly.pdbx_seq_one_letter_code
_entity_poly.pdbx_strand_id
1 'polypeptide(L)'
;MEGDGGTESPTGIRITRHGKIRLWVKKALEFFQANPEDALVLYTSPSDVSTSTIPRLISVVEIVKREYLKGSMTGLHQFNQLLFEDQCPVPVEGENRANALLLALEGSSHPKQKLASYMKITLSAKATPERPGEGETYQRAAVRKLSKSAKARLKRRSKKQTS
;
A
#
# COMPACT_ATOMS: atom_id res chain seq x y z
N MET A 1 2.87 -31.94 18.76
CA MET A 1 3.26 -31.45 17.41
C MET A 1 2.63 -30.09 17.26
N GLU A 2 3.35 -29.06 17.70
CA GLU A 2 2.91 -27.68 17.58
C GLU A 2 3.19 -27.23 16.14
N GLY A 3 2.15 -26.80 15.45
CA GLY A 3 2.23 -26.32 14.07
C GLY A 3 2.98 -24.99 14.04
N ASP A 4 4.08 -24.97 13.31
CA ASP A 4 4.87 -23.79 12.99
C ASP A 4 3.99 -22.77 12.27
N GLY A 5 3.60 -21.72 12.99
CA GLY A 5 2.89 -20.58 12.46
C GLY A 5 3.84 -19.74 11.63
N GLY A 6 4.04 -20.15 10.37
CA GLY A 6 4.81 -19.43 9.37
C GLY A 6 4.37 -17.97 9.30
N THR A 7 5.18 -17.10 9.92
CA THR A 7 5.00 -15.65 9.92
C THR A 7 5.54 -15.15 8.59
N GLU A 8 4.84 -15.49 7.50
CA GLU A 8 5.19 -14.97 6.18
C GLU A 8 4.96 -13.45 6.19
N SER A 9 6.07 -12.72 6.18
CA SER A 9 6.05 -11.28 6.02
C SER A 9 5.28 -10.96 4.75
N PRO A 10 4.23 -10.11 4.80
CA PRO A 10 3.39 -9.86 3.63
C PRO A 10 4.27 -9.31 2.50
N THR A 11 4.16 -9.92 1.32
CA THR A 11 4.93 -9.49 0.14
C THR A 11 4.70 -8.00 -0.10
N GLY A 12 5.80 -7.25 -0.13
CA GLY A 12 5.79 -5.78 -0.13
C GLY A 12 6.53 -5.16 -1.31
N ILE A 13 5.96 -4.10 -1.90
CA ILE A 13 6.61 -3.27 -2.91
C ILE A 13 6.86 -1.88 -2.34
N ARG A 14 8.13 -1.53 -2.14
CA ARG A 14 8.54 -0.16 -1.80
C ARG A 14 8.48 0.75 -3.03
N ILE A 15 7.76 1.86 -2.90
CA ILE A 15 7.77 2.96 -3.87
C ILE A 15 8.84 3.96 -3.46
N THR A 16 9.75 4.25 -4.39
CA THR A 16 10.86 5.17 -4.19
C THR A 16 10.77 6.36 -5.14
N ARG A 17 11.55 7.41 -4.87
CA ARG A 17 11.54 8.64 -5.68
C ARG A 17 11.89 8.41 -7.15
N HIS A 18 12.89 7.57 -7.42
CA HIS A 18 13.49 7.40 -8.77
C HIS A 18 13.13 6.08 -9.46
N GLY A 19 12.30 5.22 -8.86
CA GLY A 19 11.92 3.95 -9.48
C GLY A 19 10.89 4.09 -10.61
N LYS A 20 10.83 3.11 -11.52
CA LYS A 20 9.96 3.15 -12.71
C LYS A 20 8.54 2.66 -12.39
N ILE A 21 7.52 3.52 -12.56
CA ILE A 21 6.10 3.18 -12.30
C ILE A 21 5.66 1.91 -13.02
N ARG A 22 5.98 1.79 -14.32
CA ARG A 22 5.61 0.63 -15.14
C ARG A 22 6.12 -0.69 -14.57
N LEU A 23 7.30 -0.68 -13.94
CA LEU A 23 7.88 -1.88 -13.34
C LEU A 23 7.11 -2.32 -12.10
N TRP A 24 6.77 -1.40 -11.20
CA TRP A 24 5.97 -1.73 -10.01
C TRP A 24 4.57 -2.20 -10.37
N VAL A 25 3.93 -1.55 -11.35
CA VAL A 25 2.62 -1.97 -11.86
C VAL A 25 2.70 -3.39 -12.42
N LYS A 26 3.70 -3.68 -13.26
CA LYS A 26 3.92 -5.02 -13.81
C LYS A 26 4.08 -6.06 -12.70
N LYS A 27 4.97 -5.82 -11.74
CA LYS A 27 5.20 -6.73 -10.61
C LYS A 27 3.95 -6.95 -9.77
N ALA A 28 3.16 -5.90 -9.51
CA ALA A 28 1.93 -6.01 -8.75
C ALA A 28 0.87 -6.86 -9.49
N LEU A 29 0.73 -6.69 -10.80
CA LEU A 29 -0.19 -7.50 -11.60
C LEU A 29 0.26 -8.96 -11.69
N GLU A 30 1.56 -9.21 -11.87
CA GLU A 30 2.15 -10.56 -11.83
C GLU A 30 1.92 -11.22 -10.46
N PHE A 31 2.05 -10.48 -9.37
CA PHE A 31 1.76 -10.97 -8.03
C PHE A 31 0.32 -11.47 -7.90
N PHE A 32 -0.68 -10.69 -8.31
CA PHE A 32 -2.09 -11.12 -8.23
C PHE A 32 -2.45 -12.23 -9.23
N GLN A 33 -1.65 -12.42 -10.29
CA GLN A 33 -1.81 -13.58 -11.18
C GLN A 33 -1.27 -14.86 -10.55
N ALA A 34 -0.12 -14.78 -9.87
CA ALA A 34 0.49 -15.91 -9.19
C ALA A 34 -0.22 -16.27 -7.88
N ASN A 35 -0.64 -15.26 -7.13
CA ASN A 35 -1.20 -15.35 -5.78
C ASN A 35 -2.55 -14.61 -5.71
N PRO A 36 -3.63 -15.16 -6.29
CA PRO A 36 -4.91 -14.46 -6.42
C PRO A 36 -5.60 -14.18 -5.09
N GLU A 37 -5.25 -14.92 -4.04
CA GLU A 37 -5.87 -14.83 -2.72
C GLU A 37 -5.08 -13.97 -1.72
N ASP A 38 -3.83 -13.66 -2.06
CA ASP A 38 -2.92 -12.99 -1.15
C ASP A 38 -3.02 -11.47 -1.26
N ALA A 39 -2.75 -10.81 -0.14
CA ALA A 39 -2.72 -9.36 -0.09
C ALA A 39 -1.33 -8.83 -0.48
N LEU A 40 -1.30 -7.80 -1.31
CA LEU A 40 -0.08 -7.10 -1.69
C LEU A 40 0.03 -5.78 -0.93
N VAL A 41 1.18 -5.54 -0.31
CA VAL A 41 1.47 -4.28 0.37
C VAL A 41 2.30 -3.37 -0.54
N LEU A 42 1.88 -2.13 -0.74
CA LEU A 42 2.67 -1.07 -1.37
C LEU A 42 2.92 0.04 -0.36
N TYR A 43 4.16 0.48 -0.21
CA TYR A 43 4.50 1.43 0.85
C TYR A 43 5.61 2.40 0.47
N THR A 44 5.67 3.54 1.16
CA THR A 44 6.81 4.47 1.13
C THR A 44 7.66 4.29 2.38
N SER A 45 8.94 4.68 2.31
CA SER A 45 9.80 4.71 3.51
C SER A 45 9.83 6.10 4.15
N PRO A 46 9.95 6.19 5.48
CA PRO A 46 10.18 7.45 6.18
C PRO A 46 11.46 8.17 5.71
N SER A 47 12.48 7.43 5.25
CA SER A 47 13.70 8.00 4.67
C SER A 47 13.44 8.73 3.35
N ASP A 48 12.32 8.41 2.68
CA ASP A 48 11.93 8.97 1.39
C ASP A 48 11.03 10.20 1.57
N VAL A 49 11.35 11.04 2.58
CA VAL A 49 10.66 12.25 3.12
C VAL A 49 10.19 13.27 2.09
N SER A 50 10.43 13.04 0.80
CA SER A 50 9.89 13.85 -0.26
C SER A 50 8.37 13.73 -0.27
N THR A 51 7.71 14.89 -0.23
CA THR A 51 6.27 15.07 -0.52
C THR A 51 5.86 14.49 -1.88
N SER A 52 6.82 14.06 -2.72
CA SER A 52 6.59 13.43 -4.02
C SER A 52 6.38 11.91 -3.97
N THR A 53 6.81 11.20 -2.90
CA THR A 53 6.77 9.73 -2.87
C THR A 53 5.37 9.19 -2.60
N ILE A 54 4.62 9.79 -1.66
CA ILE A 54 3.25 9.36 -1.34
C ILE A 54 2.29 9.59 -2.54
N PRO A 55 2.27 10.77 -3.22
CA PRO A 55 1.48 10.94 -4.44
C PRO A 55 1.86 9.94 -5.55
N ARG A 56 3.14 9.57 -5.64
CA ARG A 56 3.61 8.54 -6.58
C ARG A 56 3.09 7.16 -6.21
N LEU A 57 3.10 6.79 -4.92
CA LEU A 57 2.49 5.54 -4.42
C LEU A 57 1.01 5.48 -4.80
N ILE A 58 0.26 6.55 -4.55
CA ILE A 58 -1.17 6.63 -4.91
C ILE A 58 -1.33 6.42 -6.42
N SER A 59 -0.51 7.10 -7.23
CA SER A 59 -0.55 6.94 -8.69
C SER A 59 -0.32 5.49 -9.14
N VAL A 60 0.65 4.79 -8.54
CA VAL A 60 0.93 3.37 -8.82
C VAL A 60 -0.28 2.50 -8.45
N VAL A 61 -0.80 2.66 -7.24
CA VAL A 61 -1.97 1.92 -6.74
C VAL A 61 -3.18 2.11 -7.65
N GLU A 62 -3.47 3.34 -8.06
CA GLU A 62 -4.58 3.65 -8.94
C GLU A 62 -4.42 3.01 -10.33
N ILE A 63 -3.19 2.96 -10.86
CA ILE A 63 -2.92 2.25 -12.13
C ILE A 63 -3.12 0.75 -11.95
N VAL A 64 -2.60 0.15 -10.88
CA VAL A 64 -2.77 -1.30 -10.60
C VAL A 64 -4.24 -1.66 -10.53
N LYS A 65 -5.05 -0.92 -9.76
CA LYS A 65 -6.50 -1.15 -9.65
C LYS A 65 -7.21 -1.08 -11.00
N ARG A 66 -6.87 -0.07 -11.83
CA ARG A 66 -7.46 0.09 -13.17
C ARG A 66 -7.09 -1.06 -14.11
N GLU A 67 -5.83 -1.46 -14.14
CA GLU A 67 -5.37 -2.56 -15.00
C GLU A 67 -5.94 -3.91 -14.55
N TYR A 68 -5.98 -4.16 -13.24
CA TYR A 68 -6.58 -5.37 -12.68
C TYR A 68 -8.06 -5.52 -13.06
N LEU A 69 -8.84 -4.44 -12.97
CA LEU A 69 -10.26 -4.42 -13.33
C LEU A 69 -10.53 -4.64 -14.83
N LYS A 70 -9.52 -4.54 -15.71
CA LYS A 70 -9.67 -4.93 -17.12
C LYS A 70 -9.73 -6.46 -17.27
N GLY A 71 -8.99 -7.19 -16.43
CA GLY A 71 -9.00 -8.66 -16.38
C GLY A 71 -10.15 -9.23 -15.53
N SER A 72 -10.59 -8.51 -14.50
CA SER A 72 -11.59 -8.99 -13.54
C SER A 72 -12.94 -8.26 -13.60
N MET A 73 -14.00 -8.89 -13.07
CA MET A 73 -15.31 -8.27 -12.87
C MET A 73 -15.37 -7.45 -11.57
N THR A 74 -14.55 -7.81 -10.60
CA THR A 74 -14.39 -7.14 -9.31
C THR A 74 -12.96 -6.61 -9.18
N GLY A 75 -12.84 -5.41 -8.64
CA GLY A 75 -11.56 -4.77 -8.38
C GLY A 75 -10.91 -5.28 -7.10
N LEU A 76 -9.88 -4.57 -6.67
CA LEU A 76 -9.17 -4.85 -5.42
C LEU A 76 -9.77 -4.02 -4.29
N HIS A 77 -9.92 -4.65 -3.13
CA HIS A 77 -10.12 -4.02 -1.84
C HIS A 77 -8.85 -3.27 -1.45
N GLN A 78 -9.00 -2.14 -0.75
CA GLN A 78 -7.87 -1.28 -0.37
C GLN A 78 -7.95 -0.91 1.11
N PHE A 79 -6.81 -1.02 1.80
CA PHE A 79 -6.63 -0.63 3.19
C PHE A 79 -5.46 0.35 3.26
N ASN A 80 -5.72 1.56 3.76
CA ASN A 80 -4.73 2.63 3.82
C ASN A 80 -4.31 2.88 5.25
N GLN A 81 -3.02 3.00 5.48
CA GLN A 81 -2.44 3.36 6.75
C GLN A 81 -1.46 4.52 6.56
N LEU A 82 -1.68 5.62 7.29
CA LEU A 82 -0.75 6.75 7.34
C LEU A 82 0.01 6.67 8.67
N LEU A 83 1.33 6.74 8.57
CA LEU A 83 2.25 6.54 9.69
C LEU A 83 3.27 7.67 9.73
N PHE A 84 3.89 7.86 10.89
CA PHE A 84 4.87 8.90 11.14
C PHE A 84 6.07 8.33 11.88
N GLU A 85 7.26 8.81 11.55
CA GLU A 85 8.49 8.50 12.28
C GLU A 85 9.16 9.81 12.73
N ASP A 86 9.60 9.87 13.99
CA ASP A 86 10.34 11.00 14.52
C ASP A 86 11.76 11.02 13.94
N GLN A 87 12.06 12.05 13.13
CA GLN A 87 13.41 12.35 12.63
C GLN A 87 14.09 13.41 13.50
N CYS A 88 14.03 13.24 14.83
CA CYS A 88 14.86 14.03 15.72
C CYS A 88 16.32 13.56 15.58
N PRO A 89 17.25 14.40 15.12
CA PRO A 89 18.66 14.04 15.08
C PRO A 89 19.17 14.01 16.51
N VAL A 90 19.15 12.84 17.15
CA VAL A 90 19.95 12.62 18.35
C VAL A 90 21.36 12.26 17.86
N PRO A 91 22.40 13.07 18.14
CA PRO A 91 23.77 12.71 17.77
C PRO A 91 24.11 11.36 18.38
N VAL A 92 24.47 10.39 17.53
CA VAL A 92 24.49 8.98 17.93
C VAL A 92 25.73 8.63 18.75
N GLU A 93 26.88 9.33 18.59
CA GLU A 93 28.12 9.04 19.32
C GLU A 93 29.02 10.27 19.58
N GLY A 94 29.85 10.17 20.63
CA GLY A 94 30.94 11.10 20.98
C GLY A 94 30.58 12.27 21.91
N GLU A 95 31.56 13.16 22.16
CA GLU A 95 31.40 14.40 22.96
C GLU A 95 30.22 15.27 22.51
N ASN A 96 29.88 15.19 21.22
CA ASN A 96 28.75 15.90 20.61
C ASN A 96 27.38 15.47 21.18
N ARG A 97 27.22 14.23 21.66
CA ARG A 97 25.97 13.76 22.27
C ARG A 97 25.76 14.34 23.66
N ALA A 98 26.80 14.36 24.50
CA ALA A 98 26.72 14.92 25.85
C ALA A 98 26.40 16.41 25.81
N ASN A 99 27.04 17.16 24.91
CA ASN A 99 26.77 18.58 24.70
C ASN A 99 25.36 18.84 24.17
N ALA A 100 24.87 18.01 23.23
CA ALA A 100 23.50 18.11 22.73
C ALA A 100 22.44 17.83 23.82
N LEU A 101 22.72 16.88 24.73
CA LEU A 101 21.86 16.60 25.87
C LEU A 101 21.87 17.73 26.90
N LEU A 102 23.03 18.28 27.24
CA LEU A 102 23.14 19.44 28.13
C LEU A 102 22.37 20.65 27.58
N LEU A 103 22.52 20.96 26.28
CA LEU A 103 21.78 22.03 25.61
C LEU A 103 20.28 21.79 25.58
N ALA A 104 19.83 20.55 25.46
CA ALA A 104 18.41 20.20 25.51
C ALA A 104 17.82 20.32 26.94
N LEU A 105 18.61 20.01 27.97
CA LEU A 105 18.21 20.08 29.38
C LEU A 105 18.27 21.50 29.96
N GLU A 106 19.08 22.39 29.38
CA GLU A 106 19.18 23.80 29.77
C GLU A 106 17.86 24.57 29.58
N GLY A 107 16.97 24.08 28.70
CA GLY A 107 15.66 24.70 28.42
C GLY A 107 15.73 26.00 27.60
N SER A 108 16.94 26.45 27.26
CA SER A 108 17.21 27.60 26.38
C SER A 108 16.94 27.26 24.90
N SER A 109 17.14 25.99 24.53
CA SER A 109 16.90 25.45 23.19
C SER A 109 15.60 24.67 23.12
N HIS A 110 14.70 25.05 22.20
CA HIS A 110 13.46 24.33 21.93
C HIS A 110 13.69 23.39 20.74
N PRO A 111 13.94 22.08 20.94
CA PRO A 111 14.19 21.16 19.84
C PRO A 111 12.96 21.07 18.94
N LYS A 112 13.12 21.40 17.66
CA LYS A 112 12.05 21.26 16.66
C LYS A 112 11.88 19.79 16.30
N GLN A 113 10.75 19.19 16.70
CA GLN A 113 10.37 17.85 16.25
C GLN A 113 10.14 17.86 14.73
N LYS A 114 10.81 16.95 14.02
CA LYS A 114 10.61 16.73 12.59
C LYS A 114 9.94 15.38 12.39
N LEU A 115 8.69 15.39 11.96
CA LEU A 115 7.95 14.18 11.64
C LEU A 115 8.12 13.83 10.16
N ALA A 116 8.49 12.57 9.90
CA ALA A 116 8.52 12.01 8.56
C ALA A 116 7.30 11.13 8.34
N SER A 117 6.39 11.57 7.48
CA SER A 117 5.23 10.78 7.11
C SER A 117 5.59 9.69 6.10
N TYR A 118 4.95 8.55 6.24
CA TYR A 118 5.00 7.46 5.28
C TYR A 118 3.65 6.77 5.22
N MET A 119 3.39 6.09 4.11
CA MET A 119 2.09 5.47 3.85
C MET A 119 2.27 4.01 3.45
N LYS A 120 1.36 3.17 3.93
CA LYS A 120 1.20 1.78 3.53
C LYS A 120 -0.20 1.61 2.95
N ILE A 121 -0.28 0.95 1.80
CA ILE A 121 -1.53 0.59 1.14
C ILE A 121 -1.51 -0.91 0.89
N THR A 122 -2.49 -1.61 1.47
CA THR A 122 -2.69 -3.04 1.25
C THR A 122 -3.81 -3.22 0.23
N LEU A 123 -3.55 -4.01 -0.81
CA LEU A 123 -4.53 -4.38 -1.84
C LEU A 123 -4.84 -5.87 -1.76
N SER A 124 -6.12 -6.26 -1.84
CA SER A 124 -6.54 -7.66 -1.81
C SER A 124 -7.73 -7.92 -2.73
N ALA A 125 -7.83 -9.12 -3.30
CA ALA A 125 -8.99 -9.54 -4.09
C ALA A 125 -10.21 -9.89 -3.21
N LYS A 126 -9.98 -10.29 -1.96
CA LYS A 126 -11.02 -10.61 -0.97
C LYS A 126 -11.27 -9.43 -0.03
N ALA A 127 -12.52 -9.29 0.40
CA ALA A 127 -12.80 -8.49 1.58
C ALA A 127 -12.17 -9.19 2.78
N THR A 128 -11.34 -8.50 3.55
CA THR A 128 -10.79 -9.01 4.81
C THR A 128 -11.69 -8.50 5.93
N PRO A 129 -12.66 -9.29 6.44
CA PRO A 129 -13.64 -8.81 7.41
C PRO A 129 -13.07 -8.51 8.80
N GLU A 130 -11.84 -8.96 9.10
CA GLU A 130 -11.22 -8.85 10.43
C GLU A 130 -10.19 -7.73 10.60
N ARG A 131 -9.99 -6.86 9.60
CA ARG A 131 -9.06 -5.73 9.75
C ARG A 131 -9.65 -4.44 9.19
N PRO A 132 -9.96 -3.52 10.08
CA PRO A 132 -9.17 -2.31 10.12
C PRO A 132 -8.32 -2.39 11.39
N GLY A 133 -7.01 -2.63 11.23
CA GLY A 133 -6.08 -2.33 12.32
C GLY A 133 -6.29 -0.89 12.78
N GLU A 134 -5.92 -0.59 14.02
CA GLU A 134 -6.01 0.77 14.55
C GLU A 134 -5.33 1.77 13.59
N GLY A 135 -6.10 2.75 13.09
CA GLY A 135 -5.62 3.74 12.12
C GLY A 135 -5.69 3.35 10.63
N GLU A 136 -6.30 2.22 10.27
CA GLU A 136 -6.51 1.83 8.87
C GLU A 136 -7.84 2.34 8.30
N THR A 137 -7.80 2.91 7.08
CA THR A 137 -9.00 3.30 6.32
C THR A 137 -9.29 2.28 5.22
N TYR A 138 -10.48 1.69 5.25
CA TYR A 138 -10.94 0.71 4.26
C TYR A 138 -11.69 1.36 3.08
N GLN A 139 -11.41 0.88 1.87
CA GLN A 139 -12.12 1.24 0.64
C GLN A 139 -12.55 -0.02 -0.12
N ARG A 140 -13.84 -0.06 -0.51
CA ARG A 140 -14.45 -1.21 -1.20
C ARG A 140 -13.95 -1.35 -2.63
N ALA A 141 -13.79 -2.59 -3.08
CA ALA A 141 -13.49 -2.92 -4.47
C ALA A 141 -14.51 -2.34 -5.47
N ALA A 142 -13.99 -1.72 -6.53
CA ALA A 142 -14.82 -1.26 -7.65
C ALA A 142 -15.39 -2.45 -8.43
N VAL A 143 -16.62 -2.34 -8.93
CA VAL A 143 -17.24 -3.40 -9.74
C VAL A 143 -17.40 -2.94 -11.18
N ARG A 144 -16.93 -3.77 -12.12
CA ARG A 144 -17.05 -3.45 -13.55
C ARG A 144 -18.48 -3.66 -14.03
N LYS A 145 -19.09 -2.60 -14.54
CA LYS A 145 -20.41 -2.68 -15.18
C LYS A 145 -20.27 -3.18 -16.62
N LEU A 146 -20.93 -4.30 -16.95
CA LEU A 146 -21.03 -4.75 -18.35
C LEU A 146 -21.87 -3.75 -19.17
N SER A 147 -21.42 -3.48 -20.40
CA SER A 147 -22.17 -2.66 -21.35
C SER A 147 -23.50 -3.33 -21.74
N LYS A 148 -24.47 -2.52 -22.19
CA LYS A 148 -25.78 -3.02 -22.67
C LYS A 148 -25.61 -4.07 -23.78
N SER A 149 -24.67 -3.85 -24.71
CA SER A 149 -24.37 -4.76 -25.80
C SER A 149 -23.70 -6.06 -25.30
N ALA A 150 -22.77 -5.99 -24.34
CA ALA A 150 -22.16 -7.17 -23.75
C ALA A 150 -23.19 -8.04 -23.01
N LYS A 151 -24.10 -7.43 -22.23
CA LYS A 151 -25.21 -8.13 -21.57
C LYS A 151 -26.14 -8.82 -22.58
N ALA A 152 -26.48 -8.13 -23.67
CA ALA A 152 -27.33 -8.70 -24.72
C ALA A 152 -26.67 -9.91 -25.41
N ARG A 153 -25.37 -9.86 -25.68
CA ARG A 153 -24.61 -10.98 -26.26
C ARG A 153 -24.57 -12.19 -25.32
N LEU A 154 -24.32 -11.97 -24.03
CA LEU A 154 -24.34 -13.04 -23.01
C LEU A 154 -25.72 -13.71 -22.94
N LYS A 155 -26.80 -12.93 -22.89
CA LYS A 155 -28.19 -13.45 -22.87
C LYS A 155 -28.54 -14.25 -24.14
N ARG A 156 -28.00 -13.87 -25.30
CA ARG A 156 -28.20 -14.64 -26.55
C ARG A 156 -27.42 -15.96 -26.54
N ARG A 157 -26.21 -15.98 -25.97
CA ARG A 157 -25.40 -17.21 -25.85
C ARG A 157 -26.03 -18.21 -24.88
N SER A 158 -26.50 -17.76 -23.72
CA SER A 158 -27.13 -18.66 -22.74
C SER A 158 -28.39 -19.33 -23.31
N LYS A 159 -29.22 -18.59 -24.06
CA LYS A 159 -30.40 -19.16 -24.74
C LYS A 159 -30.09 -20.23 -25.78
N LYS A 160 -28.91 -20.17 -26.42
CA LYS A 160 -28.47 -21.17 -27.42
C LYS A 160 -27.88 -22.42 -26.80
N GLN A 161 -27.47 -22.38 -25.52
CA GLN A 161 -26.94 -23.55 -24.81
C GLN A 161 -28.04 -24.35 -24.09
N THR A 162 -29.20 -23.73 -23.85
CA THR A 162 -30.36 -24.35 -23.20
C THR A 162 -31.39 -24.91 -24.18
N SER A 163 -31.10 -24.93 -25.48
CA SER A 163 -31.96 -25.42 -26.57
C SER A 163 -31.17 -26.38 -27.43
#